data_AF-A0AAN6I8Y6-F1
#
_entry.id   AF-A0AAN6I8Y6-F1
#
_cell.length_a   1.000
_cell.length_b   1.000
_cell.length_c   1.000
_cell.angle_alpha   90.00
_cell.angle_beta   90.00
_cell.angle_gamma   90.00
#
_symmetry.space_group_name_H-M   'P 1'
#
loop_
_entity.id
_entity.type
_entity.pdbx_description
1 polymer ?
#
loop_
_entity_poly.entity_id
_entity_poly.type
_entity_poly.pdbx_seq_one_letter_code
_entity_poly.pdbx_strand_id
1 'polypeptide(L)'
;MTDQHYAPPPGPPPPYRQQDTTTNNAKANENTDIAPPLGSLPFRGQNNNDTPPQPPAEANPPPYQNWMTVEDTSLLPPPPPLPEDTSPTNNASYDDAAQAHAWCAQHPLYTPSKPSPDIHALAQKGHFTLTRPPPSLIDDPHQFTLHQDSPTKWYICTGSEDQSDCMFLTDIPSFFAATDNPLVTNRPFRMSYTIHIKAMSFEDEPVSGIAIGFAAKPYPPWRLPGWHRASLAVHGDDGRRFMNDPWGGRDFVEGFQPGQSITVGMTFSTTPLGAGKVKTTAWLTRKGRTREWAIDEQRDQRDEGVDGLMGEGDLYPAIGVFGGVQFDVEFHPRQGR
;
A
#
# COMPACT_ATOMS: atom_id res chain seq x y z
N MET A 1 13.59 32.46 -42.48
CA MET A 1 13.83 31.56 -43.63
C MET A 1 15.00 30.69 -43.26
N THR A 2 14.88 29.37 -43.14
CA THR A 2 13.89 28.46 -43.76
C THR A 2 13.25 27.50 -42.75
N ASP A 3 11.98 27.18 -42.97
CA ASP A 3 11.28 26.09 -42.28
C ASP A 3 11.95 24.73 -42.50
N GLN A 4 11.95 23.88 -41.47
CA GLN A 4 12.09 22.43 -41.64
C GLN A 4 10.75 21.79 -41.33
N HIS A 5 10.12 21.19 -42.35
CA HIS A 5 8.88 20.44 -42.20
C HIS A 5 9.15 19.12 -41.45
N TYR A 6 8.39 18.89 -40.39
CA TYR A 6 8.32 17.61 -39.70
C TYR A 6 7.42 16.65 -40.50
N ALA A 7 7.91 15.44 -40.79
CA ALA A 7 7.12 14.39 -41.43
C ALA A 7 6.69 13.34 -40.38
N PRO A 8 5.42 12.90 -40.36
CA PRO A 8 4.97 11.87 -39.42
C PRO A 8 5.55 10.47 -39.77
N PRO A 9 5.71 9.58 -38.77
CA PRO A 9 6.31 8.26 -38.97
C PRO A 9 5.40 7.30 -39.77
N PRO A 10 5.95 6.21 -40.35
CA PRO A 10 5.17 5.22 -41.11
C PRO A 10 4.13 4.50 -40.24
N GLY A 11 2.97 4.19 -40.84
CA GLY A 11 1.93 3.40 -40.20
C GLY A 11 2.29 1.91 -40.02
N PRO A 12 1.50 1.16 -39.21
CA PRO A 12 1.80 -0.23 -38.87
C PRO A 12 1.70 -1.19 -40.08
N PRO A 13 2.45 -2.31 -40.08
CA PRO A 13 2.48 -3.26 -41.19
C PRO A 13 1.19 -4.09 -41.31
N PRO A 14 0.88 -4.63 -42.50
CA PRO A 14 -0.31 -5.44 -42.74
C PRO A 14 -0.23 -6.82 -42.05
N PRO A 15 -1.39 -7.46 -41.76
CA PRO A 15 -1.44 -8.73 -41.05
C PRO A 15 -0.85 -9.89 -41.87
N TYR A 16 -0.11 -10.76 -41.18
CA TYR A 16 0.61 -11.88 -41.78
C TYR A 16 -0.35 -12.99 -42.24
N ARG A 17 -0.22 -13.41 -43.50
CA ARG A 17 -1.04 -14.47 -44.12
C ARG A 17 -0.26 -15.78 -44.03
N GLN A 18 -0.70 -16.72 -43.18
CA GLN A 18 -0.10 -18.05 -43.13
C GLN A 18 -0.31 -18.78 -44.48
N GLN A 19 0.76 -19.39 -44.98
CA GLN A 19 0.76 -20.28 -46.15
C GLN A 19 1.39 -21.60 -45.73
N ASP A 20 0.61 -22.67 -45.76
CA ASP A 20 1.09 -24.02 -45.51
C ASP A 20 2.11 -24.46 -46.56
N THR A 21 3.13 -25.19 -46.11
CA THR A 21 3.93 -26.07 -46.97
C THR A 21 3.94 -27.48 -46.40
N THR A 22 3.71 -28.45 -47.27
CA THR A 22 3.37 -29.83 -46.94
C THR A 22 4.59 -30.73 -46.78
N THR A 23 4.54 -31.72 -45.87
CA THR A 23 4.97 -33.11 -46.19
C THR A 23 4.59 -34.13 -45.10
N ASN A 24 3.52 -34.89 -45.38
CA ASN A 24 3.25 -36.29 -45.04
C ASN A 24 3.99 -37.00 -43.88
N ASN A 25 3.25 -37.35 -42.82
CA ASN A 25 2.91 -38.77 -42.57
C ASN A 25 1.66 -38.89 -41.69
N ALA A 26 0.87 -39.95 -41.90
CA ALA A 26 -0.55 -39.99 -41.50
C ALA A 26 -0.89 -40.94 -40.34
N LYS A 27 -1.91 -40.58 -39.53
CA LYS A 27 -3.19 -41.34 -39.39
C LYS A 27 -4.17 -40.74 -38.37
N ALA A 28 -5.41 -40.48 -38.84
CA ALA A 28 -6.70 -40.32 -38.11
C ALA A 28 -6.81 -39.22 -37.00
N ASN A 29 -7.94 -38.53 -36.79
CA ASN A 29 -9.32 -38.82 -37.19
C ASN A 29 -10.17 -37.55 -37.51
N GLU A 30 -11.15 -37.71 -38.39
CA GLU A 30 -12.42 -36.98 -38.69
C GLU A 30 -12.72 -35.61 -38.01
N ASN A 31 -12.99 -34.52 -38.76
CA ASN A 31 -14.32 -34.02 -39.25
C ASN A 31 -15.20 -33.37 -38.12
N THR A 32 -15.86 -32.19 -38.20
CA THR A 32 -16.37 -31.32 -39.29
C THR A 32 -16.47 -29.83 -38.85
N ASP A 33 -16.57 -28.90 -39.82
CA ASP A 33 -17.07 -27.52 -39.60
C ASP A 33 -18.48 -27.46 -38.97
N ILE A 34 -18.77 -26.39 -38.21
CA ILE A 34 -20.14 -26.04 -37.77
C ILE A 34 -20.38 -24.54 -37.96
N ALA A 35 -21.31 -24.20 -38.87
CA ALA A 35 -21.91 -22.88 -39.01
C ALA A 35 -23.15 -22.74 -38.09
N PRO A 36 -23.53 -21.54 -37.65
CA PRO A 36 -24.74 -21.34 -36.84
C PRO A 36 -26.02 -21.57 -37.67
N PRO A 37 -27.07 -22.22 -37.09
CA PRO A 37 -28.23 -22.67 -37.86
C PRO A 37 -29.29 -21.58 -38.10
N LEU A 38 -29.95 -21.62 -39.26
CA LEU A 38 -31.24 -20.96 -39.47
C LEU A 38 -32.35 -21.76 -38.75
N GLY A 39 -33.03 -21.13 -37.79
CA GLY A 39 -34.28 -21.63 -37.22
C GLY A 39 -35.50 -21.11 -38.00
N SER A 40 -36.34 -22.00 -38.52
CA SER A 40 -37.61 -21.65 -39.19
C SER A 40 -38.82 -22.29 -38.50
N LEU A 41 -39.99 -21.72 -38.80
CA LEU A 41 -41.32 -21.90 -38.17
C LEU A 41 -41.79 -23.37 -38.02
N PRO A 42 -42.79 -23.58 -37.14
CA PRO A 42 -43.92 -24.45 -37.44
C PRO A 42 -45.25 -23.67 -37.54
N PHE A 43 -46.16 -24.14 -38.40
CA PHE A 43 -47.50 -23.59 -38.62
C PHE A 43 -48.56 -24.69 -38.42
N ARG A 44 -49.84 -24.29 -38.27
CA ARG A 44 -51.08 -25.14 -38.17
C ARG A 44 -51.34 -25.68 -36.75
N GLY A 45 -52.52 -25.56 -36.13
CA GLY A 45 -53.88 -25.08 -36.48
C GLY A 45 -54.89 -25.93 -35.64
N GLN A 46 -56.06 -25.50 -35.18
CA GLN A 46 -56.98 -24.40 -35.50
C GLN A 46 -57.81 -24.00 -34.24
N ASN A 47 -58.32 -22.75 -34.23
CA ASN A 47 -59.67 -22.28 -33.84
C ASN A 47 -60.38 -22.90 -32.59
N ASN A 48 -60.94 -22.18 -31.61
CA ASN A 48 -61.29 -20.76 -31.36
C ASN A 48 -61.47 -20.60 -29.81
N ASN A 49 -61.93 -19.52 -29.14
CA ASN A 49 -62.61 -18.24 -29.48
C ASN A 49 -62.29 -17.17 -28.38
N ASP A 50 -63.01 -16.05 -28.42
CA ASP A 50 -63.29 -15.06 -27.34
C ASP A 50 -62.15 -14.13 -26.85
N THR A 51 -62.43 -12.82 -26.99
CA THR A 51 -61.49 -11.70 -26.81
C THR A 51 -61.85 -10.85 -25.59
N PRO A 52 -60.89 -10.54 -24.68
CA PRO A 52 -60.99 -9.42 -23.73
C PRO A 52 -60.16 -8.18 -24.15
N PRO A 53 -60.36 -7.01 -23.53
CA PRO A 53 -60.04 -5.71 -24.14
C PRO A 53 -58.62 -5.17 -23.94
N GLN A 54 -58.33 -4.12 -24.71
CA GLN A 54 -57.06 -3.39 -24.83
C GLN A 54 -56.59 -2.71 -23.51
N PRO A 55 -55.30 -2.81 -23.12
CA PRO A 55 -54.72 -2.02 -22.04
C PRO A 55 -54.42 -0.57 -22.47
N PRO A 56 -54.31 0.38 -21.52
CA PRO A 56 -54.24 1.81 -21.81
C PRO A 56 -52.87 2.25 -22.35
N ALA A 57 -52.84 3.44 -22.96
CA ALA A 57 -51.66 4.04 -23.58
C ALA A 57 -50.43 4.03 -22.66
N GLU A 58 -49.33 3.47 -23.16
CA GLU A 58 -48.03 3.54 -22.49
C GLU A 58 -47.63 5.01 -22.32
N ALA A 59 -47.25 5.37 -21.09
CA ALA A 59 -46.76 6.70 -20.79
C ALA A 59 -45.48 6.97 -21.60
N ASN A 60 -45.35 8.21 -22.10
CA ASN A 60 -44.13 8.66 -22.77
C ASN A 60 -42.88 8.25 -21.98
N PRO A 61 -41.77 7.88 -22.66
CA PRO A 61 -40.53 7.56 -21.96
C PRO A 61 -40.10 8.73 -21.07
N PRO A 62 -39.40 8.46 -19.96
CA PRO A 62 -38.89 9.52 -19.10
C PRO A 62 -38.03 10.48 -19.93
N PRO A 63 -38.06 11.80 -19.64
CA PRO A 63 -37.30 12.78 -20.41
C PRO A 63 -35.82 12.38 -20.43
N TYR A 64 -35.24 12.30 -21.63
CA TYR A 64 -33.83 11.96 -21.82
C TYR A 64 -32.96 12.80 -20.90
N GLN A 65 -32.25 12.16 -19.97
CA GLN A 65 -31.18 12.84 -19.23
C GLN A 65 -30.16 13.34 -20.24
N ASN A 66 -29.94 14.64 -20.24
CA ASN A 66 -29.05 15.30 -21.18
C ASN A 66 -27.59 14.96 -20.80
N TRP A 67 -27.08 13.87 -21.37
CA TRP A 67 -25.72 13.36 -21.19
C TRP A 67 -24.62 14.32 -21.66
N MET A 68 -24.98 15.41 -22.36
CA MET A 68 -24.05 16.51 -22.68
C MET A 68 -23.96 17.56 -21.55
N THR A 69 -24.74 17.41 -20.47
CA THR A 69 -24.58 18.23 -19.26
C THR A 69 -23.47 17.63 -18.41
N VAL A 70 -22.23 17.95 -18.76
CA VAL A 70 -21.08 17.66 -17.89
C VAL A 70 -21.22 18.57 -16.67
N GLU A 71 -21.58 18.01 -15.53
CA GLU A 71 -21.53 18.71 -14.24
C GLU A 71 -20.09 19.19 -13.98
N ASP A 72 -19.93 20.36 -13.35
CA ASP A 72 -18.63 21.00 -13.20
C ASP A 72 -17.66 20.14 -12.36
N THR A 73 -16.79 19.42 -13.07
CA THR A 73 -15.83 18.48 -12.46
C THR A 73 -14.75 19.19 -11.64
N SER A 74 -14.67 20.53 -11.65
CA SER A 74 -13.75 21.27 -10.78
C SER A 74 -14.12 21.22 -9.29
N LEU A 75 -15.35 20.81 -8.98
CA LEU A 75 -15.82 20.57 -7.61
C LEU A 75 -15.55 19.13 -7.11
N LEU A 76 -15.08 18.23 -7.97
CA LEU A 76 -14.68 16.89 -7.56
C LEU A 76 -13.37 16.97 -6.77
N PRO A 77 -13.17 16.12 -5.74
CA PRO A 77 -11.87 15.98 -5.11
C PRO A 77 -10.83 15.54 -6.17
N PRO A 78 -9.54 15.89 -5.99
CA PRO A 78 -8.49 15.39 -6.88
C PRO A 78 -8.52 13.86 -6.92
N PRO A 79 -8.25 13.24 -8.08
CA PRO A 79 -8.25 11.78 -8.19
C PRO A 79 -7.27 11.17 -7.18
N PRO A 80 -7.59 10.00 -6.59
CA PRO A 80 -6.65 9.31 -5.71
C PRO A 80 -5.36 9.00 -6.48
N PRO A 81 -4.17 9.07 -5.84
CA PRO A 81 -2.92 8.70 -6.49
C PRO A 81 -2.99 7.24 -6.93
N LEU A 82 -2.61 6.95 -8.18
CA LEU A 82 -2.64 5.58 -8.72
C LEU A 82 -1.56 4.70 -8.07
N PRO A 83 -1.80 3.38 -7.93
CA PRO A 83 -0.76 2.43 -7.55
C PRO A 83 0.13 2.14 -8.76
N GLU A 84 1.43 2.01 -8.53
CA GLU A 84 2.40 1.68 -9.59
C GLU A 84 2.92 0.24 -9.42
N ASP A 85 3.36 -0.37 -10.52
CA ASP A 85 3.96 -1.71 -10.51
C ASP A 85 5.34 -1.73 -9.84
N THR A 86 6.09 -0.63 -9.93
CA THR A 86 7.42 -0.44 -9.36
C THR A 86 7.59 0.97 -8.83
N SER A 87 8.36 1.12 -7.75
CA SER A 87 8.85 2.42 -7.29
C SER A 87 9.93 2.94 -8.26
N PRO A 88 10.26 4.24 -8.26
CA PRO A 88 11.35 4.78 -9.06
C PRO A 88 12.77 4.36 -8.61
N THR A 89 12.91 3.91 -7.35
CA THR A 89 14.21 3.70 -6.68
C THR A 89 14.30 2.30 -6.08
N ASN A 90 14.02 2.08 -4.79
CA ASN A 90 14.11 0.75 -4.20
C ASN A 90 12.86 -0.10 -4.50
N ASN A 91 13.10 -1.24 -5.16
CA ASN A 91 12.11 -2.27 -5.40
C ASN A 91 12.60 -3.60 -4.85
N ALA A 92 11.78 -4.20 -4.01
CA ALA A 92 11.85 -5.61 -3.69
C ALA A 92 11.98 -6.49 -4.95
N SER A 93 12.85 -7.50 -4.91
CA SER A 93 12.79 -8.57 -5.92
C SER A 93 11.45 -9.32 -5.82
N TYR A 94 10.97 -9.83 -6.96
CA TYR A 94 9.75 -10.64 -7.00
C TYR A 94 9.85 -11.89 -6.11
N ASP A 95 11.02 -12.51 -6.08
CA ASP A 95 11.28 -13.69 -5.25
C ASP A 95 11.25 -13.34 -3.75
N ASP A 96 11.80 -12.20 -3.33
CA ASP A 96 11.74 -11.75 -1.93
C ASP A 96 10.32 -11.37 -1.51
N ALA A 97 9.53 -10.77 -2.42
CA ALA A 97 8.12 -10.50 -2.19
C ALA A 97 7.34 -11.82 -2.02
N ALA A 98 7.52 -12.79 -2.92
CA ALA A 98 6.88 -14.10 -2.86
C ALA A 98 7.29 -14.89 -1.60
N GLN A 99 8.57 -14.89 -1.23
CA GLN A 99 9.07 -15.47 0.02
C GLN A 99 8.45 -14.79 1.24
N ALA A 100 8.33 -13.46 1.25
CA ALA A 100 7.69 -12.72 2.33
C ALA A 100 6.19 -13.03 2.44
N HIS A 101 5.45 -13.16 1.33
CA HIS A 101 4.04 -13.63 1.37
C HIS A 101 3.92 -15.05 1.94
N ALA A 102 4.78 -15.98 1.50
CA ALA A 102 4.81 -17.34 2.02
C ALA A 102 5.13 -17.38 3.52
N TRP A 103 6.07 -16.55 3.98
CA TRP A 103 6.39 -16.38 5.39
C TRP A 103 5.21 -15.78 6.17
N CYS A 104 4.55 -14.75 5.63
CA CYS A 104 3.38 -14.11 6.23
C CYS A 104 2.21 -15.08 6.43
N ALA A 105 2.00 -16.01 5.50
CA ALA A 105 0.99 -17.07 5.59
C ALA A 105 1.31 -18.12 6.67
N GLN A 106 2.60 -18.38 6.91
CA GLN A 106 3.07 -19.32 7.95
C GLN A 106 3.11 -18.70 9.36
N HIS A 107 3.22 -17.37 9.44
CA HIS A 107 3.36 -16.62 10.70
C HIS A 107 2.16 -15.67 10.86
N PRO A 108 0.97 -16.13 11.29
CA PRO A 108 -0.18 -15.25 11.47
C PRO A 108 0.12 -14.12 12.48
N LEU A 109 -0.55 -12.97 12.30
CA LEU A 109 -0.41 -11.81 13.18
C LEU A 109 -0.75 -12.18 14.63
N TYR A 110 -0.01 -11.60 15.57
CA TYR A 110 -0.29 -11.75 16.98
C TYR A 110 -1.64 -11.14 17.33
N THR A 111 -2.42 -11.86 18.13
CA THR A 111 -3.68 -11.34 18.69
C THR A 111 -3.40 -10.14 19.60
N PRO A 112 -4.23 -9.08 19.59
CA PRO A 112 -4.10 -7.92 20.46
C PRO A 112 -3.78 -8.25 21.91
N SER A 113 -2.68 -7.71 22.41
CA SER A 113 -2.18 -7.95 23.76
C SER A 113 -2.82 -6.99 24.76
N LYS A 114 -3.04 -7.48 25.98
CA LYS A 114 -3.44 -6.65 27.12
C LYS A 114 -2.19 -6.32 27.94
N PRO A 115 -1.69 -5.08 27.91
CA PRO A 115 -0.47 -4.72 28.63
C PRO A 115 -0.70 -4.74 30.14
N SER A 116 0.37 -4.95 30.91
CA SER A 116 0.37 -4.57 32.32
C SER A 116 0.38 -3.04 32.46
N PRO A 117 -0.02 -2.48 33.62
CA PRO A 117 0.00 -1.04 33.85
C PRO A 117 1.36 -0.39 33.59
N ASP A 118 2.45 -1.07 33.97
CA ASP A 118 3.82 -0.57 33.77
C ASP A 118 4.22 -0.52 32.28
N ILE A 119 3.90 -1.57 31.52
CA ILE A 119 4.15 -1.61 30.07
C ILE A 119 3.32 -0.56 29.33
N HIS A 120 2.06 -0.38 29.73
CA HIS A 120 1.20 0.68 29.16
C HIS A 120 1.76 2.07 29.51
N ALA A 121 2.21 2.29 30.74
CA ALA A 121 2.80 3.56 31.18
C ALA A 121 4.15 3.88 30.51
N LEU A 122 4.98 2.88 30.17
CA LEU A 122 6.18 3.08 29.34
C LEU A 122 5.79 3.57 27.95
N ALA A 123 4.89 2.85 27.30
CA ALA A 123 4.45 3.19 25.94
C ALA A 123 3.70 4.53 25.86
N GLN A 124 2.98 4.93 26.92
CA GLN A 124 2.40 6.28 27.06
C GLN A 124 3.47 7.39 27.07
N LYS A 125 4.62 7.14 27.71
CA LYS A 125 5.73 8.10 27.79
C LYS A 125 6.62 8.12 26.53
N GLY A 126 6.34 7.25 25.55
CA GLY A 126 7.22 7.05 24.40
C GLY A 126 8.50 6.26 24.73
N HIS A 127 8.54 5.56 25.87
CA HIS A 127 9.70 4.78 26.27
C HIS A 127 9.67 3.43 25.55
N PHE A 128 10.51 3.28 24.52
CA PHE A 128 10.58 2.08 23.68
C PHE A 128 12.03 1.63 23.49
N THR A 129 12.22 0.31 23.38
CA THR A 129 13.49 -0.29 22.96
C THR A 129 13.38 -0.69 21.50
N LEU A 130 14.37 -0.38 20.67
CA LEU A 130 14.41 -0.88 19.29
C LEU A 130 15.03 -2.29 19.24
N THR A 131 14.35 -3.22 18.59
CA THR A 131 14.88 -4.56 18.33
C THR A 131 15.98 -4.47 17.28
N ARG A 132 17.18 -4.98 17.61
CA ARG A 132 18.25 -5.14 16.62
C ARG A 132 17.79 -6.14 15.54
N PRO A 133 18.02 -5.85 14.23
CA PRO A 133 17.80 -6.83 13.17
C PRO A 133 18.60 -8.13 13.41
N PRO A 134 18.14 -9.28 12.86
CA PRO A 134 18.93 -10.50 12.80
C PRO A 134 20.36 -10.24 12.30
N PRO A 135 21.41 -10.84 12.90
CA PRO A 135 22.79 -10.60 12.48
C PRO A 135 23.09 -10.95 11.01
N SER A 136 22.28 -11.82 10.40
CA SER A 136 22.35 -12.18 8.97
C SER A 136 21.81 -11.12 8.02
N LEU A 137 21.25 -10.02 8.54
CA LEU A 137 20.75 -8.86 7.78
C LEU A 137 21.57 -7.59 8.10
N ILE A 138 22.78 -7.75 8.64
CA ILE A 138 23.71 -6.66 8.93
C ILE A 138 25.00 -6.96 8.17
N ASP A 139 25.17 -6.30 7.03
CA ASP A 139 26.22 -6.66 6.06
C ASP A 139 27.63 -6.26 6.54
N ASP A 140 27.77 -5.12 7.24
CA ASP A 140 28.97 -4.78 8.00
C ASP A 140 28.67 -4.52 9.50
N PRO A 141 28.85 -5.54 10.36
CA PRO A 141 28.68 -5.41 11.81
C PRO A 141 29.66 -4.44 12.50
N HIS A 142 30.76 -4.03 11.86
CA HIS A 142 31.70 -3.05 12.40
C HIS A 142 31.28 -1.60 12.16
N GLN A 143 30.53 -1.35 11.08
CA GLN A 143 29.99 -0.03 10.75
C GLN A 143 28.55 0.17 11.28
N PHE A 144 27.82 -0.93 11.53
CA PHE A 144 26.51 -0.89 12.15
C PHE A 144 26.54 -0.39 13.60
N THR A 145 25.82 0.70 13.88
CA THR A 145 25.58 1.22 15.23
C THR A 145 24.09 1.34 15.50
N LEU A 146 23.64 0.77 16.63
CA LEU A 146 22.32 1.00 17.22
C LEU A 146 22.53 1.36 18.69
N HIS A 147 22.23 2.60 19.07
CA HIS A 147 22.48 3.14 20.41
C HIS A 147 21.25 3.86 20.97
N GLN A 148 21.06 3.80 22.29
CA GLN A 148 19.98 4.52 22.98
C GLN A 148 20.56 5.71 23.74
N ASP A 149 20.32 6.92 23.23
CA ASP A 149 20.76 8.17 23.86
C ASP A 149 19.85 8.55 25.05
N SER A 150 18.57 8.18 24.99
CA SER A 150 17.61 8.40 26.07
C SER A 150 16.45 7.40 26.00
N PRO A 151 15.57 7.31 27.03
CA PRO A 151 14.38 6.46 26.97
C PRO A 151 13.50 6.69 25.74
N THR A 152 13.53 7.88 25.14
CA THR A 152 12.76 8.24 23.93
C THR A 152 13.62 8.44 22.68
N LYS A 153 14.96 8.40 22.77
CA LYS A 153 15.87 8.72 21.66
C LYS A 153 16.86 7.60 21.36
N TRP A 154 16.94 7.24 20.08
CA TRP A 154 17.86 6.25 19.54
C TRP A 154 18.66 6.84 18.39
N TYR A 155 19.90 6.38 18.23
CA TYR A 155 20.77 6.66 17.10
C TYR A 155 20.98 5.38 16.29
N ILE A 156 20.85 5.49 14.96
CA ILE A 156 21.01 4.40 14.01
C ILE A 156 22.01 4.80 12.93
N CYS A 157 22.94 3.90 12.65
CA CYS A 157 23.88 3.96 11.53
C CYS A 157 24.05 2.56 10.94
N THR A 158 23.90 2.41 9.63
CA THR A 158 24.24 1.16 8.91
C THR A 158 25.68 1.20 8.38
N GLY A 159 26.11 2.36 7.89
CA GLY A 159 27.47 2.69 7.48
C GLY A 159 27.93 2.03 6.17
N SER A 160 27.56 0.77 5.91
CA SER A 160 27.76 0.12 4.61
C SER A 160 26.77 0.64 3.57
N GLU A 161 27.27 0.98 2.38
CA GLU A 161 26.45 1.31 1.20
C GLU A 161 25.78 0.06 0.61
N ASP A 162 26.38 -1.12 0.76
CA ASP A 162 25.82 -2.41 0.33
C ASP A 162 24.76 -2.98 1.30
N GLN A 163 24.30 -2.22 2.29
CA GLN A 163 23.37 -2.71 3.32
C GLN A 163 22.00 -3.10 2.72
N SER A 164 21.67 -4.38 2.83
CA SER A 164 20.40 -4.99 2.42
C SER A 164 19.21 -4.44 3.23
N ASP A 165 17.98 -4.60 2.72
CA ASP A 165 16.76 -4.26 3.45
C ASP A 165 16.73 -4.90 4.86
N CYS A 166 16.64 -4.07 5.90
CA CYS A 166 16.40 -4.56 7.26
C CYS A 166 15.44 -3.66 8.04
N MET A 167 14.75 -4.24 9.03
CA MET A 167 13.74 -3.56 9.84
C MET A 167 14.10 -3.52 11.33
N PHE A 168 13.91 -2.34 11.93
CA PHE A 168 13.80 -2.11 13.36
C PHE A 168 12.33 -1.96 13.76
N LEU A 169 11.91 -2.67 14.81
CA LEU A 169 10.60 -2.51 15.45
C LEU A 169 10.83 -2.13 16.92
N THR A 170 9.89 -1.44 17.54
CA THR A 170 9.90 -1.33 19.01
C THR A 170 9.65 -2.70 19.64
N ASP A 171 10.13 -2.91 20.86
CA ASP A 171 9.86 -4.08 21.68
C ASP A 171 8.36 -4.23 22.00
N ILE A 172 7.73 -3.15 22.46
CA ILE A 172 6.31 -3.06 22.84
C ILE A 172 5.49 -2.16 21.88
N PRO A 173 4.16 -2.39 21.72
CA PRO A 173 3.30 -1.56 20.87
C PRO A 173 3.24 -0.07 21.25
N SER A 174 3.18 0.81 20.25
CA SER A 174 2.74 2.20 20.42
C SER A 174 1.22 2.36 20.41
N PHE A 175 0.47 1.32 20.04
CA PHE A 175 -0.97 1.19 20.19
C PHE A 175 -1.35 -0.26 20.54
N PHE A 176 -2.02 -0.47 21.67
CA PHE A 176 -2.56 -1.76 22.10
C PHE A 176 -4.04 -1.83 21.76
N ALA A 177 -4.44 -2.59 20.74
CA ALA A 177 -5.84 -2.65 20.29
C ALA A 177 -6.81 -3.09 21.41
N ALA A 178 -6.35 -3.95 22.33
CA ALA A 178 -7.18 -4.43 23.44
C ALA A 178 -7.41 -3.41 24.58
N THR A 179 -6.83 -2.20 24.51
CA THR A 179 -6.90 -1.19 25.60
C THR A 179 -6.99 0.25 25.09
N ASP A 180 -6.30 0.58 24.00
CA ASP A 180 -6.26 1.92 23.41
C ASP A 180 -7.34 2.16 22.34
N ASN A 181 -8.01 1.12 21.84
CA ASN A 181 -8.99 1.23 20.75
C ASN A 181 -10.14 2.20 21.12
N PRO A 182 -10.46 3.20 20.28
CA PRO A 182 -11.51 4.19 20.53
C PRO A 182 -12.92 3.64 20.83
N LEU A 183 -13.25 2.42 20.38
CA LEU A 183 -14.52 1.74 20.70
C LEU A 183 -14.60 1.29 22.17
N VAL A 184 -13.44 1.10 22.81
CA VAL A 184 -13.32 0.76 24.24
C VAL A 184 -13.19 2.04 25.07
N THR A 185 -12.31 2.96 24.66
CA THR A 185 -11.98 4.17 25.42
C THR A 185 -13.00 5.30 25.26
N ASN A 186 -13.83 5.25 24.21
CA ASN A 186 -14.71 6.34 23.75
C ASN A 186 -13.96 7.66 23.46
N ARG A 187 -12.67 7.58 23.11
CA ARG A 187 -11.81 8.73 22.82
C ARG A 187 -10.96 8.48 21.59
N PRO A 188 -10.69 9.51 20.75
CA PRO A 188 -9.69 9.40 19.70
C PRO A 188 -8.31 9.06 20.29
N PHE A 189 -7.52 8.27 19.57
CA PHE A 189 -6.15 7.93 19.94
C PHE A 189 -5.17 8.45 18.88
N ARG A 190 -4.02 8.98 19.31
CA ARG A 190 -2.97 9.45 18.39
C ARG A 190 -1.58 9.04 18.88
N MET A 191 -0.81 8.46 17.96
CA MET A 191 0.60 8.10 18.14
C MET A 191 1.47 8.73 17.04
N SER A 192 2.72 9.03 17.35
CA SER A 192 3.72 9.49 16.37
C SER A 192 5.14 9.35 16.89
N TYR A 193 6.09 9.41 15.97
CA TYR A 193 7.52 9.52 16.26
C TYR A 193 8.23 10.22 15.09
N THR A 194 9.43 10.72 15.33
CA THR A 194 10.22 11.49 14.37
C THR A 194 11.52 10.76 14.05
N ILE A 195 12.00 10.87 12.81
CA ILE A 195 13.41 10.64 12.47
C ILE A 195 14.10 11.96 12.14
N HIS A 196 15.36 12.09 12.52
CA HIS A 196 16.22 13.23 12.20
C HIS A 196 17.39 12.73 11.35
N ILE A 197 17.34 13.00 10.04
CA ILE A 197 18.26 12.43 9.07
C ILE A 197 19.58 13.20 9.11
N LYS A 198 20.69 12.50 9.39
CA LYS A 198 22.04 13.08 9.45
C LYS A 198 22.78 12.91 8.13
N ALA A 199 22.75 11.69 7.58
CA ALA A 199 23.34 11.34 6.29
C ALA A 199 22.58 10.18 5.63
N MET A 200 22.58 10.17 4.30
CA MET A 200 22.16 9.06 3.44
C MET A 200 22.70 9.33 2.01
N SER A 201 23.15 8.30 1.30
CA SER A 201 23.74 8.43 -0.05
C SER A 201 22.66 8.50 -1.15
N PHE A 202 22.84 9.40 -2.13
CA PHE A 202 21.99 9.56 -3.32
C PHE A 202 22.76 9.69 -4.64
N GLU A 203 24.06 9.97 -4.60
CA GLU A 203 24.78 10.54 -5.75
C GLU A 203 25.42 9.47 -6.66
N ASP A 204 25.61 8.25 -6.16
CA ASP A 204 26.02 7.06 -6.89
C ASP A 204 25.20 5.85 -6.39
N GLU A 205 24.95 4.87 -7.26
CA GLU A 205 24.35 3.58 -6.86
C GLU A 205 25.33 2.80 -5.96
N PRO A 206 24.88 2.19 -4.85
CA PRO A 206 23.49 1.97 -4.46
C PRO A 206 22.81 3.15 -3.75
N VAL A 207 21.58 3.48 -4.19
CA VAL A 207 20.70 4.42 -3.47
C VAL A 207 20.49 3.94 -2.03
N SER A 208 20.54 4.87 -1.06
CA SER A 208 20.26 4.58 0.35
C SER A 208 18.91 5.17 0.77
N GLY A 209 18.20 4.50 1.68
CA GLY A 209 16.84 4.91 2.05
C GLY A 209 16.43 4.57 3.48
N ILE A 210 15.49 5.36 4.00
CA ILE A 210 14.87 5.17 5.31
C ILE A 210 13.35 5.13 5.11
N ALA A 211 12.73 4.01 5.44
CA ALA A 211 11.29 3.85 5.47
C ALA A 211 10.75 4.07 6.89
N ILE A 212 9.77 4.98 7.05
CA ILE A 212 9.21 5.37 8.35
C ILE A 212 7.72 5.04 8.42
N GLY A 213 7.27 4.31 9.45
CA GLY A 213 5.89 3.86 9.53
C GLY A 213 5.54 3.02 10.75
N PHE A 214 4.57 2.13 10.58
CA PHE A 214 4.06 1.23 11.62
C PHE A 214 3.84 -0.16 11.08
N ALA A 215 4.00 -1.18 11.93
CA ALA A 215 3.70 -2.57 11.58
C ALA A 215 3.11 -3.32 12.79
N ALA A 216 2.25 -4.29 12.53
CA ALA A 216 1.93 -5.34 13.50
C ALA A 216 2.98 -6.46 13.47
N LYS A 217 3.08 -7.23 14.55
CA LYS A 217 3.98 -8.40 14.64
C LYS A 217 3.21 -9.71 14.42
N PRO A 218 3.86 -10.76 13.89
CA PRO A 218 5.25 -10.79 13.43
C PRO A 218 5.36 -10.30 11.96
N TYR A 219 6.44 -9.60 11.65
CA TYR A 219 6.72 -9.03 10.31
C TYR A 219 8.05 -9.59 9.77
N PRO A 220 8.19 -9.86 8.45
CA PRO A 220 9.43 -10.39 7.89
C PRO A 220 10.58 -9.36 8.03
N PRO A 221 11.68 -9.65 8.75
CA PRO A 221 12.66 -8.64 9.14
C PRO A 221 13.58 -8.15 7.99
N TRP A 222 13.58 -8.83 6.85
CA TRP A 222 14.29 -8.47 5.61
C TRP A 222 13.43 -7.64 4.64
N ARG A 223 12.36 -7.03 5.14
CA ARG A 223 11.40 -6.25 4.35
C ARG A 223 11.18 -4.90 5.00
N LEU A 224 11.11 -3.85 4.18
CA LEU A 224 10.72 -2.52 4.64
C LEU A 224 9.24 -2.51 5.10
N PRO A 225 8.85 -1.61 6.03
CA PRO A 225 7.46 -1.46 6.44
C PRO A 225 6.58 -0.96 5.28
N GLY A 226 5.29 -1.27 5.35
CA GLY A 226 4.31 -0.94 4.32
C GLY A 226 4.20 -1.92 3.17
N TRP A 227 5.21 -2.77 2.92
CA TRP A 227 5.17 -3.76 1.83
C TRP A 227 4.28 -4.98 2.10
N HIS A 228 4.02 -5.33 3.36
CA HIS A 228 3.28 -6.54 3.74
C HIS A 228 2.20 -6.24 4.80
N ARG A 229 1.32 -7.23 5.03
CA ARG A 229 0.11 -7.16 5.86
C ARG A 229 0.28 -6.41 7.19
N ALA A 230 -0.76 -5.67 7.57
CA ALA A 230 -0.82 -4.88 8.80
C ALA A 230 0.38 -3.92 9.00
N SER A 231 0.92 -3.38 7.91
CA SER A 231 1.96 -2.36 7.96
C SER A 231 1.69 -1.23 6.96
N LEU A 232 2.13 -0.03 7.33
CA LEU A 232 2.20 1.14 6.46
C LEU A 232 3.54 1.86 6.64
N ALA A 233 3.99 2.58 5.62
CA ALA A 233 5.16 3.45 5.70
C ALA A 233 5.16 4.53 4.62
N VAL A 234 6.07 5.49 4.78
CA VAL A 234 6.57 6.34 3.70
C VAL A 234 8.05 6.03 3.52
N HIS A 235 8.46 5.75 2.29
CA HIS A 235 9.85 5.43 1.93
C HIS A 235 10.57 6.71 1.54
N GLY A 236 11.84 6.82 1.94
CA GLY A 236 12.58 8.08 1.92
C GLY A 236 13.36 8.34 0.63
N ASP A 237 13.59 7.31 -0.18
CA ASP A 237 14.28 7.35 -1.46
C ASP A 237 13.44 8.04 -2.54
N ASP A 238 12.15 7.72 -2.64
CA ASP A 238 11.20 8.34 -3.58
C ASP A 238 10.16 9.26 -2.93
N GLY A 239 9.88 9.09 -1.63
CA GLY A 239 8.81 9.79 -0.92
C GLY A 239 7.42 9.15 -1.07
N ARG A 240 7.32 7.93 -1.60
CA ARG A 240 6.05 7.23 -1.82
C ARG A 240 5.56 6.55 -0.54
N ARG A 241 4.25 6.34 -0.45
CA ARG A 241 3.60 5.66 0.68
C ARG A 241 3.17 4.25 0.30
N PHE A 242 3.31 3.33 1.25
CA PHE A 242 3.04 1.91 1.11
C PHE A 242 2.11 1.47 2.24
N MET A 243 1.16 0.58 1.95
CA MET A 243 0.20 0.08 2.93
C MET A 243 -0.27 -1.32 2.52
N ASN A 244 0.34 -2.36 3.09
CA ASN A 244 0.30 -3.71 2.53
C ASN A 244 0.38 -3.71 0.98
N ASP A 245 1.48 -3.14 0.47
CA ASP A 245 1.67 -2.89 -0.95
C ASP A 245 3.06 -3.38 -1.38
N PRO A 246 3.18 -4.60 -1.92
CA PRO A 246 4.47 -5.18 -2.33
C PRO A 246 4.98 -4.63 -3.68
N TRP A 247 4.27 -3.67 -4.28
CA TRP A 247 4.58 -3.05 -5.58
C TRP A 247 5.25 -1.69 -5.39
N GLY A 248 4.97 -0.72 -6.27
CA GLY A 248 5.55 0.62 -6.24
C GLY A 248 4.89 1.62 -5.29
N GLY A 249 3.92 1.22 -4.45
CA GLY A 249 3.26 2.15 -3.55
C GLY A 249 2.46 3.24 -4.29
N ARG A 250 2.23 4.38 -3.62
CA ARG A 250 1.49 5.54 -4.15
C ARG A 250 2.22 6.87 -3.86
N ASP A 251 2.17 7.82 -4.79
CA ASP A 251 2.79 9.14 -4.62
C ASP A 251 2.28 9.89 -3.37
N PHE A 252 3.20 10.46 -2.58
CA PHE A 252 2.83 11.11 -1.33
C PHE A 252 3.69 12.31 -0.92
N VAL A 253 5.01 12.22 -0.95
CA VAL A 253 5.92 13.36 -0.72
C VAL A 253 7.10 13.29 -1.69
N GLU A 254 7.94 14.32 -1.73
CA GLU A 254 9.26 14.20 -2.35
C GLU A 254 10.15 13.31 -1.47
N GLY A 255 11.19 12.71 -2.05
CA GLY A 255 12.24 12.02 -1.29
C GLY A 255 12.76 12.83 -0.08
N PHE A 256 13.17 12.11 0.94
CA PHE A 256 13.78 12.66 2.15
C PHE A 256 15.19 13.15 1.84
N GLN A 257 15.76 14.01 2.70
CA GLN A 257 17.10 14.55 2.51
C GLN A 257 17.82 14.71 3.85
N PRO A 258 19.16 14.80 3.87
CA PRO A 258 19.94 15.06 5.08
C PRO A 258 19.56 16.40 5.71
N GLY A 259 19.63 16.48 7.03
CA GLY A 259 19.16 17.63 7.82
C GLY A 259 17.63 17.76 7.94
N GLN A 260 16.83 16.91 7.27
CA GLN A 260 15.38 16.91 7.45
C GLN A 260 14.97 16.17 8.74
N SER A 261 13.90 16.66 9.36
CA SER A 261 13.17 15.93 10.41
C SER A 261 11.79 15.54 9.86
N ILE A 262 11.48 14.25 9.93
CA ILE A 262 10.28 13.64 9.38
C ILE A 262 9.50 12.96 10.52
N THR A 263 8.31 13.47 10.83
CA THR A 263 7.41 12.85 11.82
C THR A 263 6.35 12.03 11.10
N VAL A 264 6.19 10.76 11.45
CA VAL A 264 5.03 9.95 11.02
C VAL A 264 4.09 9.71 12.21
N GLY A 265 2.80 9.54 11.93
CA GLY A 265 1.84 9.14 12.96
C GLY A 265 0.54 8.58 12.41
N MET A 266 -0.27 8.07 13.34
CA MET A 266 -1.61 7.56 13.08
C MET A 266 -2.60 8.15 14.08
N THR A 267 -3.81 8.40 13.61
CA THR A 267 -4.95 8.91 14.37
C THR A 267 -6.13 7.98 14.19
N PHE A 268 -6.60 7.39 15.28
CA PHE A 268 -7.76 6.50 15.32
C PHE A 268 -8.94 7.29 15.88
N SER A 269 -10.00 7.45 15.11
CA SER A 269 -11.20 8.18 15.54
C SER A 269 -12.15 7.28 16.33
N THR A 270 -13.17 7.88 16.95
CA THR A 270 -14.29 7.16 17.57
C THR A 270 -15.34 6.65 16.56
N THR A 271 -15.13 6.84 15.25
CA THR A 271 -16.12 6.43 14.22
C THR A 271 -15.96 4.94 13.90
N PRO A 272 -16.95 4.08 14.19
CA PRO A 272 -16.86 2.65 13.89
C PRO A 272 -16.99 2.38 12.38
N LEU A 273 -16.22 1.41 11.88
CA LEU A 273 -16.34 0.85 10.53
C LEU A 273 -16.91 -0.60 10.54
N GLY A 274 -17.21 -1.14 11.72
CA GLY A 274 -17.63 -2.53 11.91
C GLY A 274 -16.47 -3.47 12.21
N ALA A 275 -16.77 -4.71 12.63
CA ALA A 275 -15.77 -5.75 12.94
C ALA A 275 -14.61 -5.32 13.89
N GLY A 276 -14.87 -4.39 14.82
CA GLY A 276 -13.86 -3.85 15.76
C GLY A 276 -12.97 -2.73 15.19
N LYS A 277 -13.15 -2.38 13.91
CA LYS A 277 -12.39 -1.35 13.19
C LYS A 277 -12.98 0.05 13.42
N VAL A 278 -12.11 1.06 13.37
CA VAL A 278 -12.46 2.48 13.39
C VAL A 278 -11.84 3.24 12.22
N LYS A 279 -12.47 4.35 11.84
CA LYS A 279 -11.93 5.28 10.83
C LYS A 279 -10.58 5.81 11.32
N THR A 280 -9.54 5.48 10.56
CA THR A 280 -8.14 5.73 10.91
C THR A 280 -7.47 6.50 9.78
N THR A 281 -6.63 7.48 10.16
CA THR A 281 -5.88 8.34 9.25
C THR A 281 -4.41 8.28 9.62
N ALA A 282 -3.54 8.00 8.66
CA ALA A 282 -2.10 8.14 8.82
C ALA A 282 -1.63 9.48 8.24
N TRP A 283 -0.53 10.01 8.77
CA TRP A 283 -0.06 11.33 8.43
C TRP A 283 1.46 11.44 8.60
N LEU A 284 2.05 12.35 7.81
CA LEU A 284 3.47 12.69 7.86
C LEU A 284 3.64 14.21 7.91
N THR A 285 4.44 14.68 8.85
CA THR A 285 4.83 16.10 8.97
C THR A 285 6.30 16.25 8.60
N ARG A 286 6.60 17.17 7.67
CA ARG A 286 7.96 17.56 7.28
C ARG A 286 8.01 19.04 6.95
N LYS A 287 9.10 19.74 7.30
CA LYS A 287 9.26 21.20 7.09
C LYS A 287 8.05 22.03 7.56
N GLY A 288 7.40 21.62 8.66
CA GLY A 288 6.20 22.26 9.22
C GLY A 288 4.89 22.02 8.46
N ARG A 289 4.89 21.23 7.37
CA ARG A 289 3.69 20.87 6.59
C ARG A 289 3.32 19.42 6.87
N THR A 290 2.02 19.16 7.05
CA THR A 290 1.47 17.81 7.22
C THR A 290 0.73 17.39 5.96
N ARG A 291 0.96 16.16 5.50
CA ARG A 291 0.07 15.44 4.58
C ARG A 291 -0.53 14.25 5.30
N GLU A 292 -1.72 13.83 4.88
CA GLU A 292 -2.46 12.73 5.49
C GLU A 292 -3.13 11.86 4.42
N TRP A 293 -3.47 10.62 4.79
CA TRP A 293 -4.22 9.68 3.97
C TRP A 293 -5.10 8.79 4.85
N ALA A 294 -6.27 8.40 4.34
CA ALA A 294 -7.16 7.48 5.03
C ALA A 294 -6.68 6.03 4.86
N ILE A 295 -6.82 5.21 5.90
CA ILE A 295 -6.47 3.78 5.84
C ILE A 295 -7.54 2.98 5.06
N ASP A 296 -8.78 3.43 5.10
CA ASP A 296 -9.95 2.91 4.39
C ASP A 296 -10.26 3.73 3.12
N GLU A 297 -9.23 4.29 2.47
CA GLU A 297 -9.41 4.89 1.13
C GLU A 297 -9.81 3.83 0.09
N GLN A 298 -10.41 4.26 -1.02
CA GLN A 298 -10.76 3.33 -2.10
C GLN A 298 -9.48 2.82 -2.76
N ARG A 299 -9.32 1.50 -2.83
CA ARG A 299 -8.18 0.80 -3.41
C ARG A 299 -8.59 -0.02 -4.63
N ASP A 300 -7.63 -0.30 -5.48
CA ASP A 300 -7.81 -1.05 -6.73
C ASP A 300 -7.86 -2.56 -6.46
N GLN A 301 -8.39 -3.36 -7.40
CA GLN A 301 -8.54 -4.82 -7.20
C GLN A 301 -7.19 -5.56 -6.99
N ARG A 302 -6.08 -4.96 -7.41
CA ARG A 302 -4.70 -5.44 -7.23
C ARG A 302 -4.15 -5.22 -5.81
N ASP A 303 -4.74 -4.28 -5.07
CA ASP A 303 -4.23 -3.86 -3.77
C ASP A 303 -4.64 -4.88 -2.69
N GLU A 304 -3.75 -5.16 -1.75
CA GLU A 304 -4.07 -6.05 -0.66
C GLU A 304 -4.87 -5.38 0.48
N GLY A 305 -5.43 -6.23 1.35
CA GLY A 305 -6.20 -5.81 2.52
C GLY A 305 -5.41 -4.95 3.50
N VAL A 306 -6.13 -4.03 4.14
CA VAL A 306 -5.62 -3.07 5.14
C VAL A 306 -5.85 -3.54 6.59
N ASP A 307 -6.13 -4.83 6.78
CA ASP A 307 -6.40 -5.44 8.08
C ASP A 307 -5.21 -5.28 9.04
N GLY A 308 -5.53 -5.00 10.29
CA GLY A 308 -4.59 -4.72 11.39
C GLY A 308 -4.26 -3.23 11.58
N LEU A 309 -4.58 -2.35 10.63
CA LEU A 309 -4.24 -0.92 10.66
C LEU A 309 -5.36 0.00 11.17
N MET A 310 -6.58 -0.50 11.38
CA MET A 310 -7.78 0.28 11.71
C MET A 310 -8.24 0.10 13.16
N GLY A 311 -7.32 -0.25 14.07
CA GLY A 311 -7.56 -0.37 15.50
C GLY A 311 -7.82 -1.79 16.01
N GLU A 312 -7.87 -2.78 15.12
CA GLU A 312 -8.06 -4.20 15.41
C GLU A 312 -6.76 -4.96 15.74
N GLY A 313 -5.59 -4.39 15.42
CA GLY A 313 -4.26 -4.96 15.67
C GLY A 313 -3.39 -4.10 16.58
N ASP A 314 -2.46 -4.73 17.30
CA ASP A 314 -1.41 -4.03 18.03
C ASP A 314 -0.36 -3.50 17.04
N LEU A 315 0.00 -2.22 17.16
CA LEU A 315 0.90 -1.55 16.22
C LEU A 315 2.15 -1.03 16.91
N TYR A 316 3.28 -1.26 16.23
CA TYR A 316 4.63 -0.92 16.65
C TYR A 316 5.20 0.12 15.67
N PRO A 317 5.89 1.18 16.13
CA PRO A 317 6.72 2.01 15.26
C PRO A 317 7.75 1.14 14.54
N ALA A 318 7.85 1.33 13.23
CA ALA A 318 8.62 0.48 12.33
C ALA A 318 9.53 1.35 11.46
N ILE A 319 10.83 1.10 11.52
CA ILE A 319 11.82 1.77 10.68
C ILE A 319 12.48 0.73 9.80
N GLY A 320 12.36 0.88 8.48
CA GLY A 320 13.15 0.11 7.52
C GLY A 320 14.35 0.92 7.04
N VAL A 321 15.45 0.26 6.73
CA VAL A 321 16.64 0.89 6.13
C VAL A 321 17.26 -0.02 5.09
N PHE A 322 17.91 0.62 4.11
CA PHE A 322 18.83 0.00 3.16
C PHE A 322 19.89 1.04 2.76
N GLY A 323 21.06 0.56 2.34
CA GLY A 323 22.23 1.37 2.06
C GLY A 323 22.81 2.10 3.28
N GLY A 324 23.71 3.03 3.02
CA GLY A 324 24.45 3.80 4.01
C GLY A 324 23.60 4.95 4.56
N VAL A 325 23.03 4.77 5.76
CA VAL A 325 22.18 5.77 6.42
C VAL A 325 22.65 6.07 7.84
N GLN A 326 22.43 7.31 8.27
CA GLN A 326 22.71 7.81 9.62
C GLN A 326 21.58 8.73 10.08
N PHE A 327 20.93 8.43 11.21
CA PHE A 327 19.82 9.23 11.72
C PHE A 327 19.54 9.00 13.21
N ASP A 328 18.82 9.94 13.82
CA ASP A 328 18.20 9.75 15.14
C ASP A 328 16.73 9.39 14.99
N VAL A 329 16.19 8.65 15.96
CA VAL A 329 14.76 8.36 16.14
C VAL A 329 14.31 8.98 17.47
N GLU A 330 13.25 9.77 17.47
CA GLU A 330 12.64 10.36 18.66
C GLU A 330 11.18 9.91 18.79
N PHE A 331 10.89 9.12 19.82
CA PHE A 331 9.55 8.66 20.15
C PHE A 331 8.79 9.70 20.97
N HIS A 332 7.59 10.05 20.51
CA HIS A 332 6.75 11.02 21.22
C HIS A 332 5.87 10.33 22.27
N PRO A 333 5.62 10.96 23.43
CA PRO A 333 4.55 10.56 24.32
C PRO A 333 3.19 10.53 23.61
N ARG A 334 2.37 9.53 23.91
CA ARG A 334 1.02 9.39 23.35
C ARG A 334 0.14 10.55 23.80
N GLN A 335 -0.53 11.23 22.87
CA GLN A 335 -1.43 12.33 23.21
C GLN A 335 -2.84 11.81 23.46
N GLY A 336 -3.15 11.50 24.72
CA GLY A 336 -4.53 11.46 25.22
C GLY A 336 -4.89 12.83 25.81
N ARG A 337 -5.72 13.61 25.11
CA ARG A 337 -6.18 14.92 25.58
C ARG A 337 -7.70 15.00 25.54
#